data_AF-A0A3L7UJ11-F1
#
_entry.id   AF-A0A3L7UJ11-F1
#
_cell.length_a   1.000
_cell.length_b   1.000
_cell.length_c   1.000
_cell.angle_alpha   90.00
_cell.angle_beta   90.00
_cell.angle_gamma   90.00
#
_symmetry.space_group_name_H-M   'P 1'
#
loop_
_entity.id
_entity.type
_entity.pdbx_description
1 polymer ?
#
loop_
_entity_poly.entity_id
_entity_poly.type
_entity_poly.pdbx_seq_one_letter_code
_entity_poly.pdbx_strand_id
1 'polypeptide(L)'
;MPEPLANDESALLSLLIEHPHGTFEVVLRRVEIQNKTGFLSVDVIPVSGSRHVLPTHSCLGNAISMQKWMDEHIQVFAEGLTSYS
;
A
#
# COMPACT_ATOMS: atom_id res chain seq x y z
N MET A 1 14.95 -2.47 -25.27
CA MET A 1 13.88 -1.49 -24.97
C MET A 1 13.26 -1.88 -23.65
N PRO A 2 13.13 -0.99 -22.66
CA PRO A 2 12.29 -1.28 -21.51
C PRO A 2 10.83 -1.36 -21.99
N GLU A 3 10.12 -2.40 -21.61
CA GLU A 3 8.70 -2.58 -21.93
C GLU A 3 7.86 -1.44 -21.35
N PRO A 4 6.74 -1.07 -22.00
CA PRO A 4 5.91 0.03 -21.54
C PRO A 4 5.31 -0.28 -20.17
N LEU A 5 5.43 0.68 -19.25
CA LEU A 5 4.62 0.73 -18.04
C LEU A 5 3.15 0.82 -18.45
N ALA A 6 2.38 -0.25 -18.25
CA ALA A 6 0.92 -0.16 -18.32
C ALA A 6 0.43 0.46 -17.00
N ASN A 7 -0.03 1.70 -17.10
CA ASN A 7 -0.48 2.50 -15.97
C ASN A 7 -2.01 2.46 -15.95
N ASP A 8 -2.59 1.65 -15.08
CA ASP A 8 -4.03 1.59 -14.92
C ASP A 8 -4.46 2.58 -13.84
N GLU A 9 -4.83 3.79 -14.25
CA GLU A 9 -5.32 4.84 -13.33
C GLU A 9 -6.63 4.45 -12.63
N SER A 10 -7.33 3.40 -13.09
CA SER A 10 -8.54 2.92 -12.44
C SER A 10 -8.28 2.05 -11.19
N ALA A 11 -7.04 1.60 -10.99
CA ALA A 11 -6.62 0.76 -9.87
C ALA A 11 -5.85 1.57 -8.80
N LEU A 12 -6.47 2.64 -8.30
CA LEU A 12 -6.01 3.32 -7.09
C LEU A 12 -6.40 2.50 -5.85
N LEU A 13 -5.44 2.34 -4.95
CA LEU A 13 -5.61 1.70 -3.66
C LEU A 13 -5.27 2.72 -2.57
N SER A 14 -6.09 2.79 -1.53
CA SER A 14 -5.78 3.57 -0.33
C SER A 14 -5.41 2.62 0.81
N LEU A 15 -4.28 2.88 1.47
CA LEU A 15 -3.82 2.16 2.65
C LEU A 15 -3.70 3.11 3.84
N LEU A 16 -4.25 2.70 4.97
CA LEU A 16 -4.05 3.40 6.23
C LEU A 16 -2.84 2.81 6.97
N ILE A 17 -1.82 3.63 7.20
CA ILE A 17 -0.58 3.23 7.89
C ILE A 17 -0.52 3.92 9.24
N GLU A 18 -0.45 3.12 10.30
CA GLU A 18 -0.17 3.60 11.65
C GLU A 18 1.34 3.74 11.87
N HIS A 19 1.75 4.89 12.38
CA HIS A 19 3.13 5.21 12.73
C HIS A 19 3.16 5.74 14.18
N PRO A 20 4.27 5.59 14.93
CA PRO A 20 4.38 6.09 16.31
C PRO A 20 4.08 7.59 16.52
N HIS A 21 4.02 8.37 15.44
CA HIS A 21 3.78 9.82 15.48
C HIS A 21 2.49 10.27 14.78
N GLY A 22 1.67 9.33 14.31
CA GLY A 22 0.43 9.63 13.59
C GLY A 22 0.00 8.55 12.63
N THR A 23 -1.13 8.77 11.99
CA THR A 23 -1.69 7.89 10.96
C THR A 23 -1.62 8.59 9.62
N PHE A 24 -1.23 7.86 8.58
CA PHE A 24 -1.13 8.34 7.22
C PHE A 24 -2.03 7.52 6.31
N GLU A 25 -2.78 8.20 5.46
CA GLU A 25 -3.41 7.58 4.29
C GLU A 25 -2.42 7.66 3.14
N VAL A 26 -2.10 6.51 2.55
CA VAL A 26 -1.19 6.41 1.41
C VAL A 26 -1.99 5.93 0.22
N VAL A 27 -2.06 6.79 -0.80
CA VAL A 27 -2.69 6.44 -2.07
C VAL A 27 -1.62 5.83 -2.96
N LEU A 28 -1.85 4.59 -3.35
CA LEU A 28 -1.01 3.81 -4.23
C LEU A 28 -1.71 3.64 -5.59
N ARG A 29 -0.92 3.64 -6.65
CA ARG A 29 -1.35 3.28 -7.99
C ARG A 29 -0.74 1.94 -8.37
N ARG A 30 -1.59 1.00 -8.81
CA ARG A 30 -1.12 -0.25 -9.38
C ARG A 30 -0.42 0.01 -10.72
N VAL A 31 0.75 -0.59 -10.92
CA VAL A 31 1.48 -0.52 -12.18
C VAL A 31 1.88 -1.92 -12.62
N GLU A 32 1.90 -2.16 -13.93
CA GLU A 32 2.46 -3.39 -14.48
C GLU A 32 3.79 -3.09 -15.19
N ILE A 33 4.84 -3.77 -14.74
CA ILE A 33 6.19 -3.66 -15.29
C ILE A 33 6.67 -5.07 -15.60
N GLN A 34 6.93 -5.39 -16.87
CA GLN A 34 7.48 -6.70 -17.27
C GLN A 34 6.64 -7.89 -16.75
N ASN A 35 5.31 -7.82 -16.91
CA ASN A 35 4.34 -8.79 -16.37
C ASN A 35 4.37 -8.96 -14.84
N LYS A 36 4.99 -8.03 -14.10
CA LYS A 36 4.93 -7.97 -12.64
C LYS A 36 4.03 -6.84 -12.20
N THR A 37 3.07 -7.15 -11.33
CA THR A 37 2.30 -6.13 -10.62
C THR A 37 3.15 -5.48 -9.53
N GLY A 38 3.27 -4.15 -9.62
CA GLY A 38 3.88 -3.27 -8.62
C GLY A 38 2.91 -2.19 -8.16
N PHE A 39 3.36 -1.40 -7.18
CA PHE A 39 2.62 -0.26 -6.68
C PHE A 39 3.55 0.95 -6.61
N LEU A 40 3.05 2.12 -7.03
CA LEU A 40 3.72 3.40 -6.89
C LEU A 40 2.92 4.28 -5.94
N SER A 41 3.60 4.91 -4.98
CA SER A 41 2.96 5.91 -4.12
C SER A 41 2.68 7.18 -4.94
N VAL A 42 1.42 7.59 -4.99
CA VAL A 42 1.00 8.81 -5.69
C VAL A 42 0.70 9.95 -4.74
N ASP A 43 0.22 9.64 -3.53
CA ASP A 43 -0.03 10.66 -2.50
C ASP A 43 0.13 10.08 -1.09
N VAL A 44 0.44 10.96 -0.14
CA VAL A 44 0.56 10.65 1.29
C VAL A 44 -0.12 11.76 2.08
N ILE A 45 -1.26 11.42 2.68
CA ILE A 45 -2.12 12.36 3.40
C ILE A 45 -2.00 12.07 4.90
N PRO A 46 -1.50 13.01 5.73
CA PRO A 46 -1.52 12.85 7.17
C PRO A 46 -2.96 12.95 7.68
N VAL A 47 -3.46 11.86 8.27
CA VAL A 47 -4.81 11.78 8.86
C VAL A 47 -4.80 12.22 10.32
N SER A 48 -3.75 11.85 11.06
CA SER A 48 -3.60 12.18 12.48
C SER A 48 -2.12 12.42 12.85
N GLY A 49 -1.89 13.04 14.01
CA GLY A 49 -0.55 13.24 14.55
C GLY A 49 0.22 14.42 13.96
N SER A 50 1.55 14.39 14.07
CA SER A 50 2.41 15.51 13.67
C SER A 50 2.55 15.61 12.15
N ARG A 51 2.05 16.70 11.56
CA ARG A 51 2.11 16.96 10.10
C ARG A 51 3.53 17.09 9.53
N HIS A 52 4.56 17.13 10.39
CA HIS A 52 5.97 17.24 9.98
C HIS A 52 6.66 15.88 9.84
N VAL A 53 5.98 14.80 10.19
CA VAL A 53 6.50 13.44 10.06
C VAL A 53 5.89 12.81 8.81
N LEU A 54 6.70 12.14 8.01
CA LEU A 54 6.25 11.34 6.87
C LEU A 54 6.52 9.86 7.16
N PRO A 55 5.71 8.94 6.61
CA PRO A 55 5.99 7.52 6.69
C PRO A 55 7.34 7.23 6.03
N THR A 56 8.14 6.39 6.66
CA THR A 56 9.44 5.98 6.12
C THR A 56 9.25 5.04 4.92
N HIS A 57 10.29 4.89 4.09
CA HIS A 57 10.27 3.92 3.00
C HIS A 57 10.00 2.48 3.49
N SER A 58 10.43 2.12 4.70
CA SER A 58 10.14 0.80 5.27
C SER A 58 8.66 0.65 5.65
N CYS A 59 8.01 1.69 6.18
CA CYS A 59 6.56 1.67 6.43
C CYS A 59 5.77 1.43 5.13
N LEU A 60 6.14 2.14 4.06
CA LEU A 60 5.52 1.96 2.74
C LEU A 60 5.77 0.55 2.17
N GLY A 61 7.00 0.05 2.24
CA GLY A 61 7.35 -1.29 1.76
C GLY A 61 6.60 -2.39 2.50
N ASN A 62 6.44 -2.27 3.82
CA ASN A 62 5.67 -3.21 4.63
C ASN A 62 4.19 -3.18 4.25
N ALA A 63 3.59 -1.99 4.11
CA ALA A 63 2.19 -1.85 3.73
C ALA A 63 1.90 -2.46 2.34
N ILE A 64 2.79 -2.21 1.36
CA ILE A 64 2.69 -2.82 0.02
C ILE A 64 2.82 -4.34 0.08
N SER A 65 3.73 -4.85 0.93
CA SER A 65 3.94 -6.30 1.08
C SER A 65 2.73 -6.96 1.72
N MET A 66 2.11 -6.31 2.71
CA MET A 66 0.85 -6.77 3.31
C MET A 66 -0.28 -6.76 2.30
N GLN A 67 -0.41 -5.72 1.46
CA GLN A 67 -1.42 -5.70 0.41
C GLN A 67 -1.26 -6.88 -0.56
N LYS A 68 -0.03 -7.14 -1.03
CA LYS A 68 0.24 -8.28 -1.91
C LYS A 68 -0.12 -9.61 -1.25
N TRP A 69 0.26 -9.77 0.01
CA TRP A 69 -0.09 -10.95 0.77
C TRP A 69 -1.60 -11.10 0.94
N MET A 70 -2.34 -10.01 1.18
CA MET A 70 -3.80 -10.01 1.26
C MET A 70 -4.46 -10.40 -0.05
N ASP A 71 -3.96 -9.91 -1.19
CA ASP A 71 -4.47 -10.27 -2.51
C ASP A 71 -4.30 -11.78 -2.78
N GLU A 72 -3.18 -12.37 -2.31
CA GLU A 72 -2.90 -13.80 -2.42
C GLU A 72 -3.69 -14.66 -1.40
N HIS A 73 -4.04 -14.09 -0.25
CA HIS A 73 -4.62 -14.81 0.90
C HIS A 73 -5.98 -14.22 1.34
N ILE A 74 -6.81 -13.80 0.38
CA ILE A 74 -8.08 -13.10 0.65
C ILE A 74 -9.02 -13.85 1.61
N GLN A 75 -8.93 -15.18 1.62
CA GLN A 75 -9.73 -16.07 2.46
C GLN A 75 -9.38 -15.89 3.96
N VAL A 76 -8.09 -15.70 4.27
CA VAL A 76 -7.60 -15.48 5.64
C VAL A 76 -8.15 -14.17 6.21
N PHE A 77 -8.27 -13.15 5.35
CA PHE A 77 -8.88 -11.88 5.74
C PHE A 77 -10.41 -12.02 5.88
N ALA A 78 -11.07 -12.66 4.91
CA ALA A 78 -12.52 -12.86 4.91
C ALA A 78 -13.01 -13.65 6.14
N GLU A 79 -12.21 -14.58 6.62
CA GLU A 79 -12.49 -15.41 7.81
C GLU A 79 -12.04 -14.76 9.13
N GLY A 80 -11.45 -13.55 9.09
CA GLY A 80 -10.99 -12.84 10.29
C GLY A 80 -9.81 -13.53 10.99
N LEU A 81 -9.09 -14.43 10.31
CA LEU A 81 -7.98 -15.21 10.87
C LEU A 81 -6.69 -14.38 11.05
N THR A 82 -6.73 -13.07 10.79
CA THR A 82 -5.62 -12.14 10.99
C THR A 82 -5.55 -11.59 12.42
N SER A 83 -6.59 -11.77 13.24
CA SER A 83 -6.55 -11.41 14.66
C SER A 83 -5.89 -12.53 15.47
N TYR A 84 -4.83 -12.21 16.22
CA TYR A 84 -4.34 -13.09 17.29
C TYR A 84 -5.47 -13.30 18.30
N SER A 85 -5.93 -14.55 18.43
CA SER A 85 -6.76 -15.03 19.53
C SER A 85 -5.94 -15.20 20.81
#